data_AF-A0A024P6U0-F1
#
_entry.id   AF-A0A024P6U0-F1
#
_cell.length_a   1.000
_cell.length_b   1.000
_cell.length_c   1.000
_cell.angle_alpha   90.00
_cell.angle_beta   90.00
_cell.angle_gamma   90.00
#
_symmetry.space_group_name_H-M   'P 1'
#
loop_
_entity.id
_entity.type
_entity.pdbx_description
1 polymer ?
#
loop_
_entity_poly.entity_id
_entity_poly.type
_entity_poly.pdbx_seq_one_letter_code
_entity_poly.pdbx_strand_id
1 'polypeptide(L)'
;MLANEKISLSGVGFVNTNICRYCYKEIQDRDELITASNWFRIRPYHFRCFELLEQDTKTIAGTWTPINGRVGMVTVILMGILAVVLLMTHLLGRIGDLLGILALYPVLLRILSYVIFEMRLPKYVENKRRL
;
A
#
# COMPACT_ATOMS: atom_id res chain seq x y z
N MET A 1 -44.39 -0.65 23.46
CA MET A 1 -43.41 -1.68 23.89
C MET A 1 -42.82 -2.28 22.61
N LEU A 2 -41.66 -1.76 22.19
CA LEU A 2 -40.37 -2.47 22.04
C LEU A 2 -40.20 -3.03 20.61
N ALA A 3 -39.55 -2.29 19.71
CA ALA A 3 -38.09 -2.27 19.46
C ALA A 3 -37.71 -3.37 18.44
N ASN A 4 -37.48 -2.99 17.18
CA ASN A 4 -36.15 -2.70 16.63
C ASN A 4 -35.35 -3.98 16.30
N GLU A 5 -35.76 -4.64 15.22
CA GLU A 5 -35.03 -5.79 14.65
C GLU A 5 -33.92 -5.25 13.75
N LYS A 6 -32.79 -4.92 14.37
CA LYS A 6 -31.54 -4.64 13.64
C LYS A 6 -31.07 -5.93 12.99
N ILE A 7 -31.31 -6.04 11.69
CA ILE A 7 -30.73 -7.07 10.83
C ILE A 7 -29.21 -6.89 10.86
N SER A 8 -28.57 -7.75 11.64
CA SER A 8 -27.12 -7.96 11.69
C SER A 8 -26.68 -8.58 10.37
N LEU A 9 -26.29 -7.74 9.40
CA LEU A 9 -25.50 -8.16 8.24
C LEU A 9 -24.05 -8.42 8.67
N SER A 10 -23.87 -9.47 9.46
CA SER A 10 -22.59 -10.09 9.77
C SER A 10 -22.44 -11.28 8.83
N GLY A 11 -21.82 -11.11 7.66
CA GLY A 11 -21.79 -12.18 6.67
C GLY A 11 -21.00 -11.95 5.39
N VAL A 12 -20.06 -11.01 5.34
CA VAL A 12 -19.07 -10.99 4.25
C VAL A 12 -17.78 -11.55 4.82
N GLY A 13 -17.37 -12.72 4.33
CA GLY A 13 -16.11 -13.37 4.68
C GLY A 13 -14.93 -12.48 4.32
N PHE A 14 -14.52 -11.62 5.26
CA PHE A 14 -13.30 -10.84 5.21
C PHE A 14 -12.11 -11.79 5.37
N VAL A 15 -11.49 -12.17 4.25
CA VAL A 15 -10.10 -12.63 4.30
C VAL A 15 -9.29 -11.44 4.81
N ASN A 16 -8.89 -11.51 6.09
CA ASN A 16 -8.40 -10.42 6.93
C ASN A 16 -6.99 -9.96 6.48
N THR A 17 -6.88 -9.37 5.28
CA THR A 17 -5.61 -8.90 4.72
C THR A 17 -5.23 -7.49 5.17
N ASN A 18 -6.12 -6.80 5.89
CA ASN A 18 -5.95 -5.42 6.35
C ASN A 18 -5.61 -5.35 7.85
N ILE A 19 -4.89 -6.34 8.37
CA ILE A 19 -4.42 -6.34 9.75
C ILE A 19 -3.08 -5.61 9.81
N CYS A 20 -2.99 -4.56 10.62
CA CYS A 20 -1.72 -3.86 10.84
C CYS A 20 -0.69 -4.81 11.47
N ARG A 21 0.49 -4.94 10.86
CA ARG A 21 1.51 -5.86 11.38
C ARG A 21 2.18 -5.41 12.69
N TYR A 22 2.08 -4.13 13.03
CA TYR A 22 2.69 -3.57 14.25
C TYR A 22 1.77 -3.76 15.47
N CYS A 23 0.51 -3.34 15.38
CA CYS A 23 -0.44 -3.42 16.50
C CYS A 23 -1.42 -4.60 16.42
N TYR A 24 -1.39 -5.40 15.35
CA TYR A 24 -2.28 -6.54 15.11
C TYR A 24 -3.78 -6.23 15.15
N LYS A 25 -4.14 -4.94 15.06
CA LYS A 25 -5.52 -4.45 14.95
C LYS A 25 -5.93 -4.35 13.47
N GLU A 26 -7.21 -4.55 13.21
CA GLU A 26 -7.81 -4.38 11.88
C GLU A 26 -7.84 -2.90 11.48
N ILE A 27 -7.50 -2.62 10.22
CA ILE A 27 -7.58 -1.32 9.59
C ILE A 27 -8.99 -1.19 8.98
N GLN A 28 -9.74 -0.17 9.42
CA GLN A 28 -11.14 0.05 9.03
C GLN A 28 -11.25 1.03 7.86
N ASP A 29 -10.26 1.91 7.68
CA ASP A 29 -10.30 2.97 6.67
C ASP A 29 -9.13 2.97 5.71
N ARG A 30 -9.39 3.42 4.48
CA ARG A 30 -8.33 3.65 3.50
C ARG A 30 -7.37 4.78 3.93
N ASP A 31 -7.88 5.81 4.61
CA ASP A 31 -7.07 6.99 4.97
C ASP A 31 -6.04 6.70 6.08
N GLU A 32 -6.28 5.69 6.91
CA GLU A 32 -5.32 5.27 7.95
C GLU A 32 -4.37 4.18 7.45
N LEU A 33 -4.64 3.58 6.28
CA LEU A 33 -3.85 2.52 5.68
C LEU A 33 -2.58 3.07 5.04
N ILE A 34 -1.43 2.70 5.62
CA ILE A 34 -0.13 2.79 4.96
C ILE A 34 0.31 1.40 4.52
N THR A 35 0.55 1.24 3.23
CA THR A 35 1.24 0.06 2.70
C THR A 35 2.72 0.36 2.55
N ALA A 36 3.55 -0.37 3.27
CA ALA A 36 5.00 -0.25 3.18
C ALA A 36 5.60 -1.46 2.45
N SER A 37 6.61 -1.20 1.63
CA SER A 37 7.43 -2.25 1.01
C SER A 37 8.83 -2.31 1.61
N ASN A 38 9.35 -3.52 1.72
CA ASN A 38 10.78 -3.76 1.90
C ASN A 38 11.22 -4.85 0.93
N TRP A 39 12.13 -4.50 0.02
CA TRP A 39 12.69 -5.30 -1.08
C TRP A 39 11.65 -5.92 -2.02
N PHE A 40 10.81 -6.85 -1.54
CA PHE A 40 9.67 -7.48 -2.24
C PHE A 40 8.47 -7.76 -1.32
N ARG A 41 8.57 -7.50 -0.01
CA ARG A 41 7.51 -7.75 0.96
C ARG A 41 6.67 -6.50 1.13
N ILE A 42 5.38 -6.59 0.79
CA ILE A 42 4.40 -5.52 1.04
C ILE A 42 3.64 -5.86 2.32
N ARG A 43 3.51 -4.89 3.23
CA ARG A 43 2.78 -5.05 4.49
C ARG A 43 1.92 -3.82 4.80
N PRO A 44 0.69 -4.02 5.31
CA PRO A 44 -0.17 -2.93 5.75
C PRO A 44 0.12 -2.53 7.20
N TYR A 45 0.04 -1.22 7.46
CA TYR A 45 0.26 -0.57 8.75
C TYR A 45 -0.75 0.57 8.93
N HIS A 46 -1.05 0.93 10.18
CA HIS A 46 -1.70 2.20 10.48
C HIS A 46 -0.71 3.36 10.31
N PHE A 47 -1.19 4.53 9.92
CA PHE A 47 -0.40 5.76 9.80
C PHE A 47 0.52 6.00 11.02
N ARG A 48 -0.04 5.99 12.24
CA ARG A 48 0.73 6.19 13.49
C ARG A 48 1.71 5.05 13.79
N CYS A 49 1.33 3.81 13.50
CA CYS A 49 2.19 2.65 13.73
C CYS A 49 3.41 2.66 12.79
N PHE A 50 3.23 3.19 11.58
CA PHE A 50 4.32 3.32 10.62
C PHE A 50 5.35 4.37 11.05
N GLU A 51 4.92 5.51 11.61
CA GLU A 51 5.84 6.53 12.14
C GLU A 51 6.74 5.97 13.26
N LEU A 52 6.16 5.17 14.17
CA LEU A 52 6.92 4.47 15.21
C LEU A 52 7.92 3.47 14.59
N LEU A 53 7.46 2.68 13.62
CA LEU A 53 8.33 1.74 12.90
C LEU A 53 9.48 2.47 12.18
N GLU A 54 9.23 3.62 11.57
CA GLU A 54 10.25 4.41 10.88
C GLU A 54 11.30 4.92 11.86
N GLN A 55 10.89 5.37 13.05
CA GLN A 55 11.81 5.76 14.11
C GLN A 55 12.66 4.58 14.59
N ASP A 56 12.05 3.41 14.81
CA ASP A 56 12.73 2.20 15.27
C ASP A 56 13.69 1.61 14.22
N THR A 57 13.33 1.70 12.93
CA THR A 57 14.08 1.09 11.84
C THR A 57 15.11 2.00 11.18
N LYS A 58 15.18 3.29 11.55
CA LYS A 58 16.23 4.21 11.06
C LYS A 58 17.65 3.72 11.32
N THR A 59 17.86 2.89 12.33
CA THR A 59 19.17 2.34 12.71
C THR A 59 19.46 0.97 12.08
N ILE A 60 18.46 0.32 11.49
CA ILE A 60 18.56 -1.04 10.96
C ILE A 60 18.46 -0.97 9.43
N ALA A 61 19.35 -1.66 8.71
CA ALA A 61 19.46 -1.67 7.25
C ALA A 61 18.21 -2.18 6.46
N GLY A 62 17.07 -2.38 7.13
CA GLY A 62 15.80 -2.79 6.54
C GLY A 62 14.78 -1.65 6.53
N THR A 63 15.09 -0.55 5.84
CA THR A 63 14.17 0.59 5.71
C THR A 63 12.90 0.17 4.98
N TRP A 64 11.76 0.36 5.63
CA TRP A 64 10.44 0.16 5.02
C TRP A 64 10.03 1.44 4.31
N THR A 65 9.82 1.38 3.00
CA THR A 65 9.42 2.54 2.21
C THR A 65 7.90 2.56 2.01
N PRO A 66 7.21 3.67 2.33
CA PRO A 66 5.77 3.76 2.14
C PRO A 66 5.44 3.90 0.65
N ILE A 67 4.66 2.97 0.11
CA ILE A 67 4.24 2.96 -1.31
C ILE A 67 3.04 3.88 -1.55
N ASN A 68 2.12 3.96 -0.60
CA ASN A 68 0.89 4.75 -0.71
C ASN A 68 1.08 6.26 -0.41
N GLY A 69 2.31 6.67 -0.08
CA GLY A 69 2.62 8.07 0.23
C GLY A 69 2.75 8.95 -1.01
N ARG A 70 2.76 10.29 -0.81
CA ARG A 70 3.03 11.27 -1.88
C ARG A 70 4.34 10.99 -2.61
N VAL A 71 5.39 10.64 -1.86
CA VAL A 71 6.71 10.28 -2.42
C VAL A 71 6.61 9.04 -3.31
N GLY A 72 5.89 8.00 -2.86
CA GLY A 72 5.67 6.79 -3.65
C GLY A 72 4.95 7.06 -4.98
N MET A 73 3.93 7.94 -4.98
CA MET A 73 3.24 8.36 -6.21
C MET A 73 4.19 9.07 -7.18
N VAL A 74 5.02 9.99 -6.69
CA VAL A 74 6.00 10.70 -7.53
C VAL A 74 7.02 9.72 -8.13
N THR A 75 7.53 8.78 -7.33
CA THR A 75 8.44 7.73 -7.82
C THR A 75 7.79 6.86 -8.89
N VAL A 76 6.53 6.44 -8.70
CA VAL A 76 5.80 5.62 -9.67
C VAL A 76 5.61 6.36 -10.99
N ILE A 77 5.26 7.65 -10.94
CA ILE A 77 5.08 8.47 -12.14
C ILE A 77 6.41 8.64 -12.88
N LEU A 78 7.48 9.03 -12.16
CA LEU A 78 8.81 9.19 -12.75
C LEU A 78 9.32 7.90 -13.39
N MET A 79 9.19 6.78 -12.68
CA MET A 79 9.66 5.48 -13.16
C MET A 79 8.79 4.96 -14.31
N GLY A 80 7.49 5.24 -14.30
CA GLY A 80 6.61 4.95 -15.44
C GLY A 80 6.99 5.72 -16.70
N ILE A 81 7.28 7.02 -16.57
CA ILE A 81 7.77 7.83 -17.70
C ILE A 81 9.11 7.29 -18.19
N LEU A 82 10.05 7.01 -17.29
CA LEU A 82 11.36 6.46 -17.62
C LEU A 82 11.23 5.12 -18.36
N ALA A 83 10.37 4.22 -17.89
CA ALA A 83 10.11 2.94 -18.52
C ALA A 83 9.56 3.10 -19.95
N VAL A 84 8.56 3.96 -20.13
CA VAL A 84 7.97 4.22 -21.45
C VAL A 84 9.01 4.80 -22.40
N VAL A 85 9.80 5.77 -21.96
CA VAL A 85 10.86 6.38 -22.77
C VAL A 85 11.88 5.31 -23.18
N LEU A 86 12.42 4.55 -22.23
CA LEU A 86 13.46 3.55 -22.51
C LEU A 86 12.99 2.42 -23.43
N LEU A 87 11.74 1.95 -23.24
CA LEU A 87 11.18 0.86 -24.05
C LEU A 87 10.76 1.33 -25.45
N MET A 88 10.29 2.57 -25.61
CA MET A 88 9.77 3.05 -26.90
C MET A 88 10.84 3.67 -27.79
N THR A 89 11.91 4.23 -27.23
CA THR A 89 12.90 5.01 -28.00
C THR A 89 14.14 4.20 -28.38
N HIS A 90 14.29 2.97 -27.87
CA HIS A 90 15.49 2.13 -28.04
C HIS A 90 16.82 2.88 -27.79
N LEU A 91 16.81 3.94 -26.97
CA LEU A 91 17.95 4.85 -26.71
C LEU A 91 19.25 4.12 -26.36
N LEU A 92 19.15 3.00 -25.63
CA LEU A 92 20.27 2.17 -25.18
C LEU A 92 20.27 0.76 -25.80
N GLY A 93 19.48 0.53 -26.85
CA GLY A 93 19.25 -0.80 -27.42
C GLY A 93 18.78 -1.81 -26.37
N ARG A 94 19.33 -3.05 -26.39
CA ARG A 94 18.90 -4.13 -25.48
C ARG A 94 19.10 -3.81 -23.99
N ILE A 95 20.09 -2.99 -23.64
CA ILE A 95 20.33 -2.57 -22.25
C ILE A 95 19.21 -1.62 -21.81
N GLY A 96 18.78 -0.73 -22.71
CA GLY A 96 17.65 0.18 -22.47
C GLY A 96 16.36 -0.58 -22.21
N ASP A 97 16.10 -1.63 -22.98
CA ASP A 97 14.92 -2.48 -22.78
C ASP A 97 14.93 -3.15 -21.39
N LEU A 98 16.10 -3.66 -20.96
CA LEU A 98 16.26 -4.28 -19.65
C LEU A 98 16.02 -3.27 -18.51
N LEU A 99 16.58 -2.07 -18.64
CA LEU A 99 16.38 -0.99 -17.67
C LEU A 99 14.93 -0.49 -17.65
N GLY A 100 14.26 -0.45 -18.81
CA GLY A 100 12.85 -0.12 -18.93
C GLY A 100 11.96 -1.12 -18.21
N ILE A 101 12.25 -2.42 -18.34
CA ILE A 101 11.56 -3.49 -17.59
C ILE A 101 11.80 -3.33 -16.07
N LEU A 102 13.03 -3.04 -15.65
CA LEU A 102 13.34 -2.79 -14.24
C LEU A 102 12.64 -1.53 -13.71
N ALA A 103 12.50 -0.48 -14.51
CA ALA A 103 11.77 0.73 -14.15
C ALA A 103 10.25 0.50 -14.01
N LEU A 104 9.69 -0.54 -14.62
CA LEU A 104 8.29 -0.94 -14.38
C LEU A 104 8.07 -1.56 -13.00
N TYR A 105 9.11 -2.06 -12.34
CA TYR A 105 9.00 -2.72 -11.04
C TYR A 105 8.23 -1.90 -9.97
N PRO A 106 8.59 -0.64 -9.67
CA PRO A 106 7.85 0.18 -8.69
C PRO A 106 6.41 0.45 -9.12
N VAL A 107 6.14 0.54 -10.42
CA VAL A 107 4.78 0.73 -10.97
C VAL A 107 3.93 -0.51 -10.68
N LEU A 108 4.47 -1.70 -10.95
CA LEU A 108 3.80 -2.98 -10.68
C LEU A 108 3.55 -3.16 -9.18
N LEU A 109 4.52 -2.83 -8.32
CA LEU A 109 4.33 -2.87 -6.88
C LEU A 109 3.20 -1.94 -6.41
N ARG A 110 3.07 -0.75 -6.98
CA ARG A 110 2.00 0.19 -6.65
C ARG A 110 0.64 -0.36 -7.02
N ILE A 111 0.51 -0.92 -8.23
CA ILE A 111 -0.72 -1.55 -8.71
C ILE A 111 -1.10 -2.72 -7.81
N LEU A 112 -0.14 -3.61 -7.49
CA LEU A 112 -0.37 -4.73 -6.58
C LEU A 112 -0.83 -4.26 -5.20
N SER A 113 -0.17 -3.25 -4.64
CA SER A 113 -0.55 -2.67 -3.34
C SER A 113 -1.97 -2.11 -3.36
N TYR A 114 -2.34 -1.43 -4.44
CA TYR A 114 -3.67 -0.86 -4.62
C TYR A 114 -4.75 -1.94 -4.73
N VAL A 115 -4.54 -2.97 -5.56
CA VAL A 115 -5.52 -4.05 -5.79
C VAL A 115 -5.70 -4.94 -4.56
N ILE A 116 -4.62 -5.22 -3.83
CA ILE A 116 -4.67 -6.13 -2.67
C ILE A 116 -5.24 -5.45 -1.43
N PHE A 117 -4.77 -4.24 -1.12
CA PHE A 117 -5.11 -3.56 0.13
C PHE A 117 -6.17 -2.48 -0.11
N GLU A 118 -5.87 -1.45 -0.91
CA GLU A 118 -6.75 -0.28 -1.02
C GLU A 118 -8.12 -0.56 -1.64
N MET A 119 -8.22 -1.44 -2.65
CA MET A 119 -9.48 -1.75 -3.34
C MET A 119 -10.50 -2.42 -2.42
N ARG A 120 -10.05 -3.07 -1.34
CA ARG A 120 -10.91 -3.80 -0.41
C ARG A 120 -11.44 -2.93 0.74
N LEU A 121 -10.88 -1.74 0.95
CA LEU A 121 -11.30 -0.86 2.05
C LEU A 121 -12.30 0.20 1.57
N PRO A 122 -13.38 0.44 2.34
CA PRO A 122 -14.23 1.59 2.12
C PRO A 122 -13.44 2.88 2.34
N LYS A 123 -13.81 3.94 1.60
CA LYS A 123 -13.09 5.23 1.65
C LYS A 123 -13.19 5.89 3.02
N TYR A 124 -14.33 5.75 3.69
CA TYR A 124 -14.56 6.34 5.01
C TYR A 124 -15.66 5.57 5.74
N VAL A 125 -15.39 5.21 7.00
CA VAL A 125 -16.37 4.69 7.95
C VAL A 125 -16.59 5.75 9.02
N GLU A 126 -17.81 6.28 9.17
CA GLU A 126 -18.10 7.39 10.09
C GLU A 126 -18.10 6.97 11.57
N ASN A 127 -18.43 5.69 11.85
CA ASN A 127 -18.56 5.16 13.20
C ASN A 127 -17.32 4.32 13.58
N LYS A 128 -16.16 4.99 13.69
CA LYS A 128 -14.89 4.33 14.00
C LYS A 128 -14.78 4.03 15.50
N ARG A 129 -14.43 2.80 15.83
CA ARG A 129 -14.05 2.44 17.21
C ARG A 129 -12.67 3.04 17.49
N ARG A 130 -12.59 4.15 18.23
CA ARG A 130 -11.31 4.81 18.55
C ARG A 130 -10.32 3.80 19.17
N LEU A 131 -9.16 3.67 18.54
CA LEU A 131 -8.07 2.76 18.92
C LEU A 131 -7.17 3.32 20.02
#